data_AF-A0A930LTS1-F1
#
_entry.id   AF-A0A930LTS1-F1
#
_cell.length_a   1.000
_cell.length_b   1.000
_cell.length_c   1.000
_cell.angle_alpha   90.00
_cell.angle_beta   90.00
_cell.angle_gamma   90.00
#
_symmetry.space_group_name_H-M   'P 1'
#
loop_
_entity.id
_entity.type
_entity.pdbx_description
1 polymer ?
#
loop_
_entity_poly.entity_id
_entity_poly.type
_entity_poly.pdbx_seq_one_letter_code
_entity_poly.pdbx_strand_id
1 'polypeptide(L)'
;MSNTPRNILVVGAGPAAWRFVRAYHEGAEAAGRAADTITVLNDEPYTPYDRVAIEQLFKDPEKDLTLGDPELWNAENINLVNNCHAEKLDRNRRVVTDTEGNEYPYDVLIFATGSRAVRIPILNSDAAHVFRTVDDVKNMVSEVNRLQSTLGRAPRGIVVGGGLLGLEAAEGLKELGAEPTILDVAPWLLSVEVDQGGGYAVNAQ
;
A
#
# COMPACT_ATOMS: atom_id res chain seq x y z
N MET A 1 -5.21 39.13 -10.40
CA MET A 1 -4.88 38.17 -11.47
C MET A 1 -5.92 37.07 -11.36
N SER A 2 -6.80 36.87 -12.36
CA SER A 2 -7.75 35.75 -12.29
C SER A 2 -6.94 34.46 -12.36
N ASN A 3 -6.95 33.70 -11.28
CA ASN A 3 -6.26 32.41 -11.23
C ASN A 3 -7.11 31.44 -12.08
N THR A 4 -6.61 31.04 -13.24
CA THR A 4 -7.30 30.03 -14.07
C THR A 4 -7.35 28.73 -13.28
N PRO A 5 -8.53 28.08 -13.15
CA PRO A 5 -8.64 26.78 -12.50
C PRO A 5 -7.67 25.77 -13.12
N ARG A 6 -7.01 24.98 -12.28
CA ARG A 6 -6.04 23.95 -12.70
C ARG A 6 -6.60 22.56 -12.50
N ASN A 7 -6.22 21.66 -13.41
CA ASN A 7 -6.45 20.23 -13.29
C ASN A 7 -5.19 19.56 -12.70
N ILE A 8 -5.30 19.06 -11.48
CA ILE A 8 -4.21 18.38 -10.77
C ILE A 8 -4.42 16.88 -10.89
N LEU A 9 -3.43 16.18 -11.44
CA LEU A 9 -3.42 14.74 -11.52
C LEU A 9 -2.44 14.16 -10.51
N VAL A 10 -2.92 13.25 -9.66
CA VAL A 10 -2.12 12.52 -8.67
C VAL A 10 -2.08 11.05 -9.09
N VAL A 11 -0.88 10.51 -9.29
CA VAL A 11 -0.69 9.09 -9.64
C VAL A 11 -0.31 8.31 -8.39
N GLY A 12 -1.19 7.42 -7.95
CA GLY A 12 -1.11 6.67 -6.70
C GLY A 12 -1.99 7.28 -5.62
N ALA A 13 -2.71 6.43 -4.87
CA ALA A 13 -3.67 6.86 -3.85
C ALA A 13 -3.31 6.38 -2.43
N GLY A 14 -2.01 6.30 -2.13
CA GLY A 14 -1.54 5.95 -0.79
C GLY A 14 -1.58 7.12 0.22
N PRO A 15 -0.99 6.94 1.41
CA PRO A 15 -0.97 7.97 2.45
C PRO A 15 -0.39 9.32 2.02
N ALA A 16 0.59 9.33 1.12
CA ALA A 16 1.16 10.55 0.56
C ALA A 16 0.13 11.34 -0.27
N ALA A 17 -0.63 10.66 -1.11
CA ALA A 17 -1.69 11.28 -1.91
C ALA A 17 -2.81 11.81 -1.01
N TRP A 18 -3.27 11.01 -0.05
CA TRP A 18 -4.30 11.46 0.90
C TRP A 18 -3.86 12.71 1.67
N ARG A 19 -2.63 12.75 2.20
CA ARG A 19 -2.09 13.93 2.88
C ARG A 19 -2.05 15.16 1.97
N PHE A 20 -1.63 14.98 0.71
CA PHE A 20 -1.63 16.05 -0.28
C PHE A 20 -3.06 16.55 -0.54
N VAL A 21 -3.98 15.66 -0.94
CA VAL A 21 -5.36 15.98 -1.29
C VAL A 21 -6.05 16.70 -0.15
N ARG A 22 -5.92 16.18 1.07
CA ARG A 22 -6.52 16.80 2.26
C ARG A 22 -5.99 18.22 2.50
N ALA A 23 -4.67 18.39 2.58
CA ALA A 23 -4.07 19.70 2.82
C ALA A 23 -4.37 20.68 1.66
N TYR A 24 -4.45 20.16 0.44
CA TYR A 24 -4.84 20.93 -0.72
C TYR A 24 -6.28 21.41 -0.55
N HIS A 25 -7.22 20.52 -0.30
CA HIS A 25 -8.65 20.82 -0.14
C HIS A 25 -8.91 21.80 1.02
N GLU A 26 -8.39 21.53 2.21
CA GLU A 26 -8.58 22.37 3.41
C GLU A 26 -8.06 23.81 3.21
N GLY A 27 -6.94 23.98 2.49
CA GLY A 27 -6.35 25.28 2.23
C GLY A 27 -6.82 25.97 0.94
N ALA A 28 -7.79 25.41 0.21
CA ALA A 28 -8.09 25.85 -1.14
C ALA A 28 -8.76 27.24 -1.19
N GLU A 29 -9.72 27.50 -0.30
CA GLU A 29 -10.42 28.78 -0.19
C GLU A 29 -9.46 29.91 0.19
N ALA A 30 -8.73 29.74 1.30
CA ALA A 30 -7.79 30.74 1.80
C ALA A 30 -6.69 31.11 0.79
N ALA A 31 -6.33 30.18 -0.10
CA ALA A 31 -5.32 30.38 -1.13
C ALA A 31 -5.89 30.78 -2.50
N GLY A 32 -7.21 31.03 -2.62
CA GLY A 32 -7.84 31.44 -3.88
C GLY A 32 -7.72 30.40 -4.99
N ARG A 33 -7.84 29.10 -4.63
CA ARG A 33 -7.68 27.93 -5.51
C ARG A 33 -8.81 26.91 -5.35
N ALA A 34 -9.96 27.34 -4.84
CA ALA A 34 -11.14 26.49 -4.64
C ALA A 34 -11.71 25.90 -5.94
N ALA A 35 -11.47 26.57 -7.07
CA ALA A 35 -11.90 26.11 -8.38
C ALA A 35 -11.01 25.01 -9.00
N ASP A 36 -9.83 24.73 -8.41
CA ASP A 36 -8.96 23.67 -8.91
C ASP A 36 -9.60 22.30 -8.69
N THR A 37 -9.40 21.39 -9.65
CA THR A 37 -9.85 20.00 -9.55
C THR A 37 -8.67 19.07 -9.29
N ILE A 38 -8.91 18.00 -8.54
CA ILE A 38 -7.92 16.95 -8.30
C ILE A 38 -8.48 15.62 -8.79
N THR A 39 -7.78 14.97 -9.71
CA THR A 39 -8.01 13.57 -10.07
C THR A 39 -6.90 12.73 -9.46
N VAL A 40 -7.25 11.67 -8.74
CA VAL A 40 -6.33 10.70 -8.16
C VAL A 40 -6.52 9.35 -8.85
N LEU A 41 -5.47 8.85 -9.48
CA LEU A 41 -5.48 7.52 -10.10
C LEU A 41 -4.97 6.50 -9.10
N ASN A 42 -5.78 5.49 -8.83
CA ASN A 42 -5.49 4.40 -7.92
C ASN A 42 -5.48 3.07 -8.66
N ASP A 43 -4.34 2.38 -8.59
CA ASP A 43 -4.16 1.05 -9.18
C ASP A 43 -4.96 -0.02 -8.42
N GLU A 44 -5.18 0.19 -7.12
CA GLU A 44 -5.90 -0.75 -6.27
C GLU A 44 -7.42 -0.52 -6.34
N PRO A 45 -8.26 -1.55 -6.10
CA PRO A 45 -9.73 -1.42 -6.09
C PRO A 45 -10.27 -0.74 -4.82
N TYR A 46 -9.40 -0.48 -3.83
CA TYR A 46 -9.77 -0.04 -2.49
C TYR A 46 -9.73 1.48 -2.36
N THR A 47 -10.66 2.06 -1.60
CA THR A 47 -10.50 3.41 -1.07
C THR A 47 -9.15 3.49 -0.33
N PRO A 48 -8.40 4.61 -0.43
CA PRO A 48 -7.15 4.79 0.28
C PRO A 48 -7.21 4.37 1.75
N TYR A 49 -6.29 3.49 2.15
CA TYR A 49 -6.30 2.83 3.45
C TYR A 49 -4.98 3.05 4.22
N ASP A 50 -5.05 2.87 5.54
CA ASP A 50 -3.88 2.91 6.42
C ASP A 50 -3.06 1.64 6.28
N ARG A 51 -2.05 1.71 5.42
CA ARG A 51 -1.11 0.61 5.19
C ARG A 51 -0.28 0.26 6.43
N VAL A 52 -0.17 1.15 7.42
CA VAL A 52 0.55 0.87 8.67
C VAL A 52 -0.23 -0.11 9.55
N ALA A 53 -1.54 -0.24 9.31
CA ALA A 53 -2.45 -1.12 10.05
C ALA A 53 -2.84 -2.39 9.28
N ILE A 54 -2.15 -2.69 8.18
CA ILE A 54 -2.54 -3.76 7.24
C ILE A 54 -2.37 -5.16 7.83
N GLU A 55 -1.51 -5.32 8.84
CA GLU A 55 -1.35 -6.54 9.63
C GLU A 55 -2.65 -6.96 10.32
N GLN A 56 -3.55 -6.02 10.63
CA GLN A 56 -4.81 -6.33 11.28
C GLN A 56 -5.73 -7.19 10.41
N LEU A 57 -5.49 -7.23 9.09
CA LEU A 57 -6.22 -8.06 8.13
C LEU A 57 -5.86 -9.55 8.23
N PHE A 58 -4.75 -9.91 8.89
CA PHE A 58 -4.49 -11.33 9.20
C PHE A 58 -5.59 -11.90 10.10
N LYS A 59 -6.05 -11.11 11.09
CA LYS A 59 -7.09 -11.52 12.04
C LYS A 59 -8.50 -11.27 11.53
N ASP A 60 -8.72 -10.13 10.87
CA ASP A 60 -10.02 -9.74 10.34
C ASP A 60 -9.86 -9.23 8.89
N PRO A 61 -9.94 -10.12 7.89
CA PRO A 61 -9.74 -9.77 6.48
C PRO A 61 -10.70 -8.72 5.93
N GLU A 62 -11.82 -8.48 6.61
CA GLU A 62 -12.84 -7.51 6.21
C GLU A 62 -12.81 -6.22 7.03
N LYS A 63 -11.78 -6.06 7.88
CA LYS A 63 -11.60 -4.86 8.67
C LYS A 63 -11.46 -3.62 7.78
N ASP A 64 -12.24 -2.60 8.09
CA ASP A 64 -12.11 -1.30 7.46
C ASP A 64 -10.84 -0.60 7.93
N LEU A 65 -9.93 -0.36 6.98
CA LEU A 65 -8.68 0.37 7.19
C LEU A 65 -8.71 1.73 6.49
N THR A 66 -9.88 2.26 6.13
CA THR A 66 -9.99 3.53 5.41
C THR A 66 -9.18 4.64 6.08
N LEU A 67 -8.36 5.33 5.28
CA LEU A 67 -7.43 6.33 5.76
C LEU A 67 -8.13 7.67 5.96
N GLY A 68 -8.29 8.06 7.22
CA GLY A 68 -8.86 9.35 7.57
C GLY A 68 -10.35 9.45 7.26
N ASP A 69 -10.82 10.65 6.93
CA ASP A 69 -12.23 10.91 6.62
C ASP A 69 -12.56 10.46 5.17
N PRO A 70 -13.47 9.48 4.97
CA PRO A 70 -13.88 9.05 3.64
C PRO A 70 -14.56 10.16 2.83
N GLU A 71 -15.20 11.14 3.49
CA GLU A 71 -15.94 12.21 2.82
C GLU A 71 -15.04 13.13 2.00
N LEU A 72 -13.74 13.15 2.27
CA LEU A 72 -12.76 13.86 1.43
C LEU A 72 -12.85 13.43 -0.04
N TRP A 73 -13.11 12.15 -0.30
CA TRP A 73 -13.19 11.60 -1.65
C TRP A 73 -14.52 11.89 -2.34
N ASN A 74 -15.52 12.38 -1.60
CA ASN A 74 -16.84 12.76 -2.11
C ASN A 74 -16.95 14.27 -2.39
N ALA A 75 -15.89 15.05 -2.13
CA ALA A 75 -15.88 16.48 -2.42
C ALA A 75 -16.04 16.74 -3.93
N GLU A 76 -16.82 17.75 -4.30
CA GLU A 76 -17.19 18.04 -5.70
C GLU A 76 -15.99 18.23 -6.65
N ASN A 77 -14.85 18.70 -6.13
CA ASN A 77 -13.65 18.95 -6.91
C ASN A 77 -12.57 17.85 -6.80
N ILE A 78 -12.90 16.72 -6.17
CA ILE A 78 -12.00 15.57 -6.03
C ILE A 78 -12.60 14.37 -6.75
N ASN A 79 -11.82 13.74 -7.63
CA ASN A 79 -12.20 12.54 -8.36
C ASN A 79 -11.20 11.42 -8.07
N LEU A 80 -11.63 10.39 -7.36
CA LEU A 80 -10.85 9.17 -7.13
C LEU A 80 -11.21 8.12 -8.17
N VAL A 81 -10.24 7.71 -8.99
CA VAL A 81 -10.42 6.69 -10.02
C VAL A 81 -9.70 5.41 -9.58
N ASN A 82 -10.45 4.44 -9.06
CA ASN A 82 -9.95 3.12 -8.68
C ASN A 82 -9.80 2.19 -9.89
N ASN A 83 -9.01 1.13 -9.74
CA ASN A 83 -8.67 0.20 -10.81
C ASN A 83 -8.03 0.88 -12.04
N CYS A 84 -7.30 1.96 -11.82
CA CYS A 84 -6.70 2.78 -12.88
C CYS A 84 -5.18 2.76 -12.76
N HIS A 85 -4.55 1.84 -13.49
CA HIS A 85 -3.09 1.76 -13.58
C HIS A 85 -2.54 2.76 -14.58
N ALA A 86 -1.93 3.86 -14.10
CA ALA A 86 -1.21 4.78 -14.95
C ALA A 86 0.04 4.11 -15.59
N GLU A 87 0.06 3.99 -16.91
CA GLU A 87 1.11 3.25 -17.63
C GLU A 87 2.11 4.16 -18.34
N LYS A 88 1.62 5.23 -18.99
CA LYS A 88 2.44 6.09 -19.86
C LYS A 88 2.29 7.55 -19.50
N LEU A 89 3.38 8.30 -19.64
CA LEU A 89 3.42 9.75 -19.46
C LEU A 89 3.92 10.42 -20.75
N ASP A 90 3.07 11.24 -21.37
CA ASP A 90 3.46 12.18 -22.41
C ASP A 90 3.57 13.59 -21.83
N ARG A 91 4.79 14.06 -21.63
CA ARG A 91 5.08 15.39 -21.07
C ARG A 91 4.84 16.54 -22.05
N ASN A 92 4.90 16.27 -23.35
CA ASN A 92 4.67 17.27 -24.40
C ASN A 92 3.17 17.58 -24.50
N ARG A 93 2.35 16.52 -24.49
CA ARG A 93 0.88 16.63 -24.47
C ARG A 93 0.32 16.90 -23.07
N ARG A 94 1.13 16.71 -22.02
CA ARG A 94 0.73 16.75 -20.59
C ARG A 94 -0.43 15.80 -20.29
N VAL A 95 -0.24 14.54 -20.67
CA VAL A 95 -1.23 13.47 -20.53
C VAL A 95 -0.59 12.26 -19.86
N VAL A 96 -1.29 11.67 -18.91
CA VAL A 96 -1.04 10.30 -18.44
C VAL A 96 -2.05 9.38 -19.10
N THR A 97 -1.61 8.21 -19.57
CA THR A 97 -2.48 7.19 -20.14
C THR A 97 -2.47 5.96 -19.25
N ASP A 98 -3.64 5.42 -18.94
CA ASP A 98 -3.76 4.18 -18.18
C ASP A 98 -3.58 2.93 -19.07
N THR A 99 -3.63 1.74 -18.46
CA THR A 99 -3.52 0.45 -19.17
C THR A 99 -4.71 0.15 -20.10
N GLU A 100 -5.84 0.83 -19.92
CA GLU A 100 -7.02 0.69 -20.78
C GLU A 100 -6.99 1.66 -21.97
N GLY A 101 -6.05 2.60 -21.99
CA GLY A 101 -5.89 3.62 -23.02
C GLY A 101 -6.64 4.92 -22.74
N ASN A 102 -7.23 5.09 -21.55
CA ASN A 102 -7.86 6.34 -21.15
C ASN A 102 -6.78 7.41 -20.92
N GLU A 103 -7.05 8.64 -21.38
CA GLU A 103 -6.14 9.76 -21.26
C GLU A 103 -6.58 10.73 -20.16
N TYR A 104 -5.64 11.09 -19.28
CA TYR A 104 -5.81 12.01 -18.17
C TYR A 104 -4.92 13.24 -18.38
N PRO A 105 -5.45 14.33 -18.96
CA PRO A 105 -4.72 15.58 -19.13
C PRO A 105 -4.49 16.28 -17.79
N TYR A 106 -3.38 16.99 -17.65
CA TYR A 106 -3.04 17.68 -16.41
C TYR A 106 -2.37 19.05 -16.64
N ASP A 107 -2.59 19.97 -15.70
CA ASP A 107 -1.78 21.17 -15.53
C ASP A 107 -0.63 20.92 -14.56
N VAL A 108 -0.91 20.14 -13.51
CA VAL A 108 0.04 19.74 -12.48
C VAL A 108 -0.02 18.22 -12.32
N LEU A 109 1.13 17.56 -12.36
CA LEU A 109 1.27 16.12 -12.15
C LEU A 109 2.03 15.84 -10.84
N ILE A 110 1.48 14.97 -10.01
CA ILE A 110 2.07 14.55 -8.73
C ILE A 110 2.25 13.04 -8.76
N PHE A 111 3.47 12.58 -8.48
CA PHE A 111 3.75 11.16 -8.27
C PHE A 111 3.66 10.81 -6.79
N ALA A 112 2.69 9.98 -6.44
CA ALA A 112 2.47 9.41 -5.12
C ALA A 112 2.38 7.87 -5.18
N THR A 113 3.12 7.26 -6.11
CA THR A 113 3.08 5.82 -6.44
C THR A 113 3.65 4.90 -5.35
N GLY A 114 4.32 5.47 -4.34
CA GLY A 114 4.98 4.71 -3.30
C GLY A 114 6.04 3.74 -3.84
N SER A 115 6.16 2.59 -3.19
CA SER A 115 7.15 1.55 -3.46
C SER A 115 6.49 0.18 -3.68
N ARG A 116 7.26 -0.76 -4.25
CA ARG A 116 6.86 -2.17 -4.38
C ARG A 116 7.71 -3.04 -3.47
N ALA A 117 7.15 -4.14 -2.97
CA ALA A 117 7.91 -5.15 -2.26
C ALA A 117 8.87 -5.89 -3.21
N VAL A 118 10.05 -6.22 -2.72
CA VAL A 118 11.04 -7.00 -3.48
C VAL A 118 10.57 -8.44 -3.57
N ARG A 119 10.51 -9.00 -4.78
CA ARG A 119 10.33 -10.43 -5.01
C ARG A 119 11.69 -11.06 -5.24
N ILE A 120 12.06 -12.05 -4.42
CA ILE A 120 13.35 -12.72 -4.51
C ILE A 120 13.29 -13.74 -5.65
N PRO A 121 14.20 -13.70 -6.65
CA PRO A 121 14.18 -14.61 -7.79
C PRO A 121 14.74 -15.98 -7.42
N ILE A 122 13.96 -16.75 -6.67
CA ILE A 122 14.25 -18.15 -6.31
C ILE A 122 13.37 -19.11 -7.10
N LEU A 123 13.78 -20.38 -7.19
CA LEU A 123 12.96 -21.43 -7.78
C LEU A 123 11.61 -21.49 -7.04
N ASN A 124 10.51 -21.57 -7.80
CA ASN A 124 9.14 -21.53 -7.30
C ASN A 124 8.76 -20.21 -6.58
N SER A 125 9.36 -19.08 -6.97
CA SER A 125 8.99 -17.75 -6.44
C SER A 125 7.52 -17.38 -6.64
N ASP A 126 6.82 -18.03 -7.57
CA ASP A 126 5.39 -17.84 -7.81
C ASP A 126 4.53 -18.28 -6.61
N ALA A 127 5.04 -19.19 -5.79
CA ALA A 127 4.42 -19.59 -4.52
C ALA A 127 4.79 -18.66 -3.35
N ALA A 128 5.64 -17.65 -3.57
CA ALA A 128 6.04 -16.71 -2.54
C ALA A 128 5.10 -15.51 -2.45
N HIS A 129 4.73 -15.18 -1.22
CA HIS A 129 3.95 -13.99 -0.93
C HIS A 129 4.86 -12.83 -0.54
N VAL A 130 4.38 -11.61 -0.80
CA VAL A 130 4.95 -10.38 -0.24
C VAL A 130 3.95 -9.79 0.73
N PHE A 131 4.38 -8.89 1.62
CA PHE A 131 3.52 -8.22 2.58
C PHE A 131 3.48 -6.72 2.27
N ARG A 132 2.51 -6.29 1.45
CA ARG A 132 2.45 -4.90 0.95
C ARG A 132 1.05 -4.33 0.75
N THR A 133 0.16 -5.05 0.08
CA THR A 133 -1.21 -4.59 -0.24
C THR A 133 -2.27 -5.38 0.53
N VAL A 134 -3.52 -4.90 0.48
CA VAL A 134 -4.67 -5.61 1.07
C VAL A 134 -4.78 -6.99 0.45
N ASP A 135 -4.66 -7.07 -0.88
CA ASP A 135 -4.72 -8.33 -1.62
C ASP A 135 -3.58 -9.28 -1.23
N ASP A 136 -2.38 -8.76 -0.98
CA ASP A 136 -1.27 -9.59 -0.51
C ASP A 136 -1.61 -10.29 0.81
N VAL A 137 -2.19 -9.57 1.78
CA VAL A 137 -2.61 -10.16 3.06
C VAL A 137 -3.76 -11.13 2.87
N LYS A 138 -4.81 -10.76 2.12
CA LYS A 138 -5.94 -11.66 1.82
C LYS A 138 -5.50 -12.94 1.13
N ASN A 139 -4.51 -12.85 0.24
CA ASN A 139 -3.91 -14.01 -0.42
C ASN A 139 -3.12 -14.89 0.57
N MET A 140 -2.34 -14.30 1.48
CA MET A 140 -1.66 -15.05 2.55
C MET A 140 -2.65 -15.78 3.47
N VAL A 141 -3.72 -15.10 3.90
CA VAL A 141 -4.80 -15.69 4.72
C VAL A 141 -5.44 -16.87 3.99
N SER A 142 -5.81 -16.67 2.72
CA SER A 142 -6.43 -17.71 1.89
C SER A 142 -5.51 -18.92 1.72
N GLU A 143 -4.21 -18.69 1.51
CA GLU A 143 -3.23 -19.76 1.33
C GLU A 143 -3.00 -20.55 2.62
N VAL A 144 -2.87 -19.89 3.76
CA VAL A 144 -2.74 -20.58 5.06
C VAL A 144 -3.96 -21.45 5.33
N ASN A 145 -5.17 -20.93 5.14
CA ASN A 145 -6.42 -21.69 5.30
C ASN A 145 -6.48 -22.90 4.36
N ARG A 146 -6.11 -22.71 3.09
CA ARG A 146 -6.05 -23.79 2.10
C ARG A 146 -5.05 -24.88 2.50
N LEU A 147 -3.85 -24.49 2.95
CA LEU A 147 -2.81 -25.42 3.37
C LEU A 147 -3.20 -26.17 4.65
N GLN A 148 -3.81 -25.51 5.63
CA GLN A 148 -4.34 -26.14 6.83
C GLN A 148 -5.34 -27.26 6.49
N SER A 149 -6.32 -26.94 5.64
CA SER A 149 -7.33 -27.89 5.18
C SER A 149 -6.71 -29.06 4.40
N THR A 150 -5.76 -28.76 3.51
CA THR A 150 -5.13 -29.78 2.65
C THR A 150 -4.20 -30.72 3.43
N LEU A 151 -3.46 -30.19 4.39
CA LEU A 151 -2.45 -30.93 5.13
C LEU A 151 -3.00 -31.63 6.38
N GLY A 152 -4.15 -31.18 6.91
CA GLY A 152 -4.68 -31.65 8.19
C GLY A 152 -3.80 -31.30 9.40
N ARG A 153 -2.91 -30.30 9.26
CA ARG A 153 -1.98 -29.81 10.29
C ARG A 153 -1.60 -28.35 10.02
N ALA A 154 -0.95 -27.71 11.01
CA ALA A 154 -0.37 -26.38 10.83
C ALA A 154 0.62 -26.34 9.65
N PRO A 155 0.44 -25.41 8.68
CA PRO A 155 1.42 -25.14 7.63
C PRO A 155 2.69 -24.56 8.23
N ARG A 156 3.83 -24.84 7.61
CA ARG A 156 5.10 -24.21 7.96
C ARG A 156 5.42 -23.15 6.93
N GLY A 157 5.72 -21.94 7.39
CA GLY A 157 6.06 -20.79 6.54
C GLY A 157 7.48 -20.33 6.81
N ILE A 158 8.17 -19.87 5.77
CA ILE A 158 9.45 -19.16 5.92
C ILE A 158 9.20 -17.69 5.61
N VAL A 159 9.53 -16.82 6.55
CA VAL A 159 9.54 -15.37 6.34
C VAL A 159 10.97 -14.94 6.05
N VAL A 160 11.21 -14.38 4.87
CA VAL A 160 12.55 -13.94 4.47
C VAL A 160 12.70 -12.46 4.78
N GLY A 161 13.60 -12.14 5.72
CA GLY A 161 13.82 -10.81 6.29
C GLY A 161 13.27 -10.70 7.71
N GLY A 162 14.11 -10.27 8.65
CA GLY A 162 13.82 -10.08 10.07
C GLY A 162 13.73 -8.61 10.49
N GLY A 163 13.43 -7.72 9.53
CA GLY A 163 13.00 -6.34 9.80
C GLY A 163 11.55 -6.28 10.30
N LEU A 164 11.05 -5.07 10.59
CA LEU A 164 9.73 -4.86 11.21
C LEU A 164 8.60 -5.61 10.51
N LEU A 165 8.45 -5.42 9.20
CA LEU A 165 7.41 -6.09 8.40
C LEU A 165 7.56 -7.62 8.38
N GLY A 166 8.80 -8.13 8.48
CA GLY A 166 9.05 -9.57 8.57
C GLY A 166 8.54 -10.15 9.89
N LEU A 167 8.72 -9.42 11.00
CA LEU A 167 8.19 -9.81 12.30
C LEU A 167 6.66 -9.76 12.33
N GLU A 168 6.07 -8.70 11.78
CA GLU A 168 4.62 -8.55 11.68
C GLU A 168 4.00 -9.65 10.80
N ALA A 169 4.63 -9.97 9.67
CA ALA A 169 4.18 -11.09 8.83
C ALA A 169 4.30 -12.44 9.55
N ALA A 170 5.38 -12.66 10.31
CA ALA A 170 5.54 -13.87 11.10
C ALA A 170 4.46 -13.98 12.19
N GLU A 171 4.18 -12.90 12.92
CA GLU A 171 3.12 -12.90 13.93
C GLU A 171 1.74 -13.11 13.28
N GLY A 172 1.45 -12.45 12.15
CA GLY A 172 0.21 -12.67 11.41
C GLY A 172 0.01 -14.12 10.94
N LEU A 173 1.08 -14.77 10.45
CA LEU A 173 1.04 -16.20 10.10
C LEU A 173 0.77 -17.09 11.33
N LYS A 174 1.36 -16.74 12.48
CA LYS A 174 1.13 -17.45 13.74
C LYS A 174 -0.30 -17.26 14.25
N GLU A 175 -0.87 -16.07 14.14
CA GLU A 175 -2.28 -15.78 14.47
C GLU A 175 -3.24 -16.62 13.60
N LEU A 176 -2.88 -16.85 12.34
CA LEU A 176 -3.62 -17.74 11.43
C LEU A 176 -3.45 -19.24 11.75
N GLY A 177 -2.58 -19.61 12.69
CA GLY A 177 -2.30 -21.01 13.05
C GLY A 177 -1.28 -21.71 12.14
N ALA A 178 -0.39 -20.95 11.49
CA ALA A 178 0.80 -21.48 10.85
C ALA A 178 2.01 -21.46 11.80
N GLU A 179 3.08 -22.16 11.42
CA GLU A 179 4.37 -22.22 12.10
C GLU A 179 5.41 -21.43 11.28
N PRO A 180 5.60 -20.12 11.53
CA PRO A 180 6.57 -19.31 10.80
C PRO A 180 8.00 -19.55 11.31
N THR A 181 8.97 -19.47 10.41
CA THR A 181 10.40 -19.36 10.73
C THR A 181 10.95 -18.14 10.00
N ILE A 182 11.56 -17.22 10.75
CA ILE A 182 12.21 -16.04 10.16
C ILE A 182 13.63 -16.42 9.73
N LEU A 183 13.95 -16.14 8.47
CA LEU A 183 15.28 -16.26 7.89
C LEU A 183 15.78 -14.86 7.55
N ASP A 184 16.81 -14.40 8.25
CA ASP A 184 17.50 -13.15 7.94
C ASP A 184 18.99 -13.42 7.66
N VAL A 185 19.57 -12.61 6.78
CA VAL A 185 21.01 -12.58 6.54
C VAL A 185 21.73 -11.72 7.59
N ALA A 186 21.00 -10.85 8.28
CA ALA A 186 21.53 -10.02 9.35
C ALA A 186 21.85 -10.85 10.61
N PRO A 187 22.86 -10.46 11.39
CA PRO A 187 23.25 -11.14 12.63
C PRO A 187 22.24 -10.99 13.79
N TRP A 188 21.27 -10.09 13.68
CA TRP A 188 20.15 -9.92 14.64
C TRP A 188 18.91 -9.33 13.94
N LEU A 189 17.74 -9.49 14.55
CA LEU A 189 16.46 -8.94 14.06
C LEU A 189 16.43 -7.41 14.20
N LEU A 190 15.67 -6.74 13.34
CA LEU A 190 15.54 -5.28 13.31
C LEU A 190 16.89 -4.55 13.17
N SER A 191 17.86 -5.15 12.47
CA SER A 191 19.23 -4.62 12.39
C SER A 191 19.38 -3.26 11.69
N VAL A 192 18.34 -2.80 10.99
CA VAL A 192 18.28 -1.45 10.39
C VAL A 192 17.66 -0.44 11.35
N GLU A 193 16.81 -0.90 12.26
CA GLU A 193 16.05 -0.07 13.21
C GLU A 193 16.74 0.05 14.58
N VAL A 194 17.43 -1.00 15.05
CA VAL A 194 18.05 -1.06 16.39
C VAL A 194 19.45 -1.67 16.37
N ASP A 195 20.22 -1.35 17.41
CA ASP A 195 21.54 -1.94 17.64
C ASP A 195 21.46 -3.42 18.06
N GLN A 196 22.62 -4.07 18.18
CA GLN A 196 22.71 -5.49 18.54
C GLN A 196 22.04 -5.80 19.89
N GLY A 197 22.18 -4.89 20.87
CA GLY A 197 21.55 -5.03 22.17
C GLY A 197 20.03 -5.06 22.06
N GLY A 198 19.46 -4.13 21.30
CA GLY A 198 18.03 -4.10 20.99
C GLY A 198 17.57 -5.35 20.23
N GLY A 199 18.31 -5.78 19.22
CA GLY A 199 17.97 -6.97 18.42
C GLY A 199 17.93 -8.26 19.26
N TYR A 200 18.85 -8.42 20.21
CA TYR A 200 18.82 -9.57 21.13
C TYR A 200 17.69 -9.52 22.15
N ALA A 201 17.26 -8.33 22.56
CA ALA A 201 16.08 -8.20 23.40
C ALA A 201 14.79 -8.64 22.66
N VAL A 202 14.73 -8.44 21.33
CA VAL A 202 13.64 -8.94 20.48
C VAL A 202 13.67 -10.46 20.36
N ASN A 203 14.86 -11.07 20.16
CA ASN A 203 15.03 -12.53 20.06
C ASN A 203 14.66 -13.31 21.33
N ALA A 204 14.58 -12.65 22.48
CA ALA A 204 14.34 -13.30 23.77
C ALA A 204 12.84 -13.54 24.08
N GLN A 205 11.95 -13.15 23.17
CA GLN A 205 10.48 -13.27 23.29
C GLN A 205 9.94 -14.31 22.31
#